data_AF-A0A1B6K640-F1
#
_entry.id   AF-A0A1B6K640-F1
#
_cell.length_a   1.000
_cell.length_b   1.000
_cell.length_c   1.000
_cell.angle_alpha   90.00
_cell.angle_beta   90.00
_cell.angle_gamma   90.00
#
_symmetry.space_group_name_H-M   'P 1'
#
loop_
_entity.id
_entity.type
_entity.pdbx_description
1 polymer ?
#
loop_
_entity_poly.entity_id
_entity_poly.type
_entity_poly.pdbx_seq_one_letter_code
_entity_poly.pdbx_strand_id
1 'polypeptide(L)'
;LYYSGHDNTILGLQAILGLDREVLGHVLPGSALVFELHQNPDGRFYVQVLQIDESSQHSEPKEVNIPRCKSPCDFQLFLNITEKYYSITDYKKECQLDPVA
;
A
#
# COMPACT_ATOMS: atom_id res chain seq x y z
N LEU A 1 12.96 -5.03 1.78
CA LEU A 1 12.32 -5.40 3.07
C LEU A 1 11.19 -6.35 2.74
N TYR A 2 10.98 -7.41 3.53
CA TYR A 2 9.89 -8.36 3.32
C TYR A 2 9.04 -8.43 4.59
N TYR A 3 7.73 -8.22 4.43
CA TYR A 3 6.76 -8.36 5.51
C TYR A 3 5.77 -9.46 5.12
N SER A 4 5.74 -10.53 5.90
CA SER A 4 4.75 -11.60 5.74
C SER A 4 3.57 -11.29 6.65
N GLY A 5 2.39 -11.10 6.06
CA GLY A 5 1.15 -10.78 6.76
C GLY A 5 0.00 -11.66 6.26
N HIS A 6 -1.21 -11.20 6.49
CA HIS A 6 -2.43 -11.87 6.05
C HIS A 6 -3.05 -11.15 4.85
N ASP A 7 -4.06 -11.76 4.23
CA ASP A 7 -4.94 -11.14 3.25
C ASP A 7 -5.46 -9.75 3.71
N ASN A 8 -5.87 -9.62 4.96
CA ASN A 8 -6.32 -8.37 5.56
C ASN A 8 -5.21 -7.31 5.64
N THR A 9 -3.94 -7.71 5.69
CA THR A 9 -2.81 -6.77 5.61
C THR A 9 -2.73 -6.15 4.22
N ILE A 10 -2.86 -6.96 3.16
CA ILE A 10 -2.88 -6.51 1.76
C ILE A 10 -4.10 -5.60 1.52
N LEU A 11 -5.29 -6.04 1.94
CA LEU A 11 -6.53 -5.25 1.82
C LEU A 11 -6.44 -3.93 2.59
N GLY A 12 -5.85 -3.94 3.78
CA GLY A 12 -5.65 -2.72 4.57
C GLY A 12 -4.73 -1.71 3.88
N LEU A 13 -3.61 -2.17 3.30
CA LEU A 13 -2.71 -1.33 2.53
C LEU A 13 -3.37 -0.78 1.26
N GLN A 14 -4.12 -1.62 0.54
CA GLN A 14 -4.90 -1.20 -0.63
C GLN A 14 -5.96 -0.14 -0.27
N ALA A 15 -6.62 -0.29 0.88
CA ALA A 15 -7.57 0.70 1.39
C ALA A 15 -6.90 2.03 1.78
N ILE A 16 -5.70 1.98 2.37
CA ILE A 16 -4.88 3.17 2.65
C ILE A 16 -4.55 3.94 1.36
N LEU A 17 -4.26 3.21 0.27
CA LEU A 17 -4.04 3.78 -1.06
C LEU A 17 -5.33 4.28 -1.73
N GLY A 18 -6.49 4.10 -1.09
CA GLY A 18 -7.78 4.57 -1.59
C GLY A 18 -8.38 3.74 -2.72
N LEU A 19 -7.92 2.49 -2.91
CA LEU A 19 -8.47 1.59 -3.92
C LEU A 19 -9.90 1.16 -3.55
N ASP A 20 -10.77 1.07 -4.56
CA ASP A 20 -12.18 0.78 -4.37
C ASP A 20 -12.41 -0.70 -3.98
N ARG A 21 -13.21 -0.92 -2.92
CA ARG A 21 -13.56 -2.26 -2.43
C ARG A 21 -14.24 -3.13 -3.48
N GLU A 22 -14.98 -2.55 -4.42
CA GLU A 22 -15.59 -3.31 -5.52
C GLU A 22 -14.54 -3.82 -6.52
N VAL A 23 -13.37 -3.16 -6.60
CA VAL A 23 -12.23 -3.55 -7.44
C VAL A 23 -11.30 -4.53 -6.70
N LEU A 24 -11.25 -4.48 -5.37
CA LEU A 24 -10.28 -5.24 -4.57
C LEU A 24 -10.54 -6.75 -4.48
N GLY A 25 -11.79 -7.19 -4.64
CA GLY A 25 -12.12 -8.62 -4.67
C GLY A 25 -11.55 -9.42 -3.48
N HIS A 26 -11.17 -10.67 -3.73
CA HIS A 26 -10.50 -11.53 -2.75
C HIS A 26 -8.99 -11.57 -3.03
N VAL A 27 -8.18 -11.45 -1.98
CA VAL A 27 -6.73 -11.67 -2.05
C VAL A 27 -6.47 -13.17 -2.11
N LEU A 28 -5.73 -13.62 -3.12
CA LEU A 28 -5.44 -15.05 -3.30
C LEU A 28 -4.27 -15.48 -2.39
N PRO A 29 -4.17 -16.78 -2.07
CA PRO A 29 -3.01 -17.29 -1.34
C PRO A 29 -1.71 -17.03 -2.11
N GLY A 30 -0.72 -16.46 -1.42
CA GLY A 30 0.58 -16.12 -2.00
C GLY A 30 0.62 -14.80 -2.75
N SER A 31 -0.47 -14.02 -2.75
CA SER A 31 -0.44 -12.66 -3.30
C SER A 31 0.52 -11.74 -2.55
N ALA A 32 1.02 -10.72 -3.24
CA ALA A 32 1.94 -9.74 -2.67
C ALA A 32 1.69 -8.32 -3.22
N LEU A 33 1.94 -7.33 -2.38
CA LEU A 33 2.12 -5.93 -2.79
C LEU A 33 3.62 -5.59 -2.72
N VAL A 34 4.15 -5.06 -3.81
CA VAL A 34 5.53 -4.60 -3.91
C VAL A 34 5.52 -3.08 -4.01
N PHE A 35 6.24 -2.43 -3.11
CA PHE A 35 6.46 -0.99 -3.13
C PHE A 35 7.90 -0.71 -3.54
N GLU A 36 8.08 -0.05 -4.66
CA GLU A 36 9.40 0.30 -5.19
C GLU A 36 9.59 1.80 -5.12
N LEU A 37 10.72 2.24 -4.56
CA LEU A 37 11.13 3.63 -4.54
C LEU A 37 12.19 3.84 -5.64
N HIS A 38 11.88 4.72 -6.57
CA HIS A 38 12.72 5.03 -7.71
C HIS A 38 13.17 6.49 -7.67
N GLN A 39 14.28 6.79 -8.32
CA GLN A 39 14.79 8.15 -8.47
C GLN A 39 14.98 8.49 -9.94
N ASN A 40 14.37 9.59 -10.38
CA ASN A 40 14.57 10.15 -11.71
C ASN A 40 15.99 10.74 -11.85
N PRO A 41 16.51 10.91 -13.08
CA PRO A 41 17.80 11.55 -13.32
C PRO A 41 17.90 12.99 -12.78
N ASP A 42 16.77 13.67 -12.62
CA ASP A 42 16.68 15.02 -12.03
C ASP A 42 16.68 15.02 -10.49
N GLY A 43 16.82 13.85 -9.87
CA GLY A 43 16.89 13.66 -8.42
C GLY A 43 15.54 13.49 -7.72
N ARG A 44 14.40 13.66 -8.43
CA ARG A 44 13.06 13.48 -7.83
C ARG A 44 12.73 12.00 -7.64
N PHE A 45 12.07 11.70 -6.52
CA PHE A 45 11.64 10.34 -6.20
C PHE A 45 10.21 10.08 -6.61
N TYR A 46 9.92 8.83 -6.98
CA TYR A 46 8.56 8.33 -7.21
C TYR A 46 8.41 6.91 -6.66
N VAL A 47 7.17 6.55 -6.36
CA VAL A 47 6.79 5.23 -5.86
C VAL A 47 6.02 4.49 -6.95
N GLN A 48 6.44 3.27 -7.24
CA GLN A 48 5.68 2.33 -8.06
C GLN A 48 5.14 1.23 -7.13
N VAL A 49 3.83 0.96 -7.22
CA VAL A 49 3.19 -0.10 -6.45
C VAL A 49 2.75 -1.18 -7.42
N LEU A 50 3.14 -2.41 -7.16
CA LEU A 50 2.83 -3.58 -7.97
C LEU A 50 2.05 -4.61 -7.15
N GLN A 51 1.13 -5.30 -7.79
CA GLN A 51 0.35 -6.38 -7.22
C GLN A 51 0.63 -7.69 -7.95
N ILE A 52 0.86 -8.74 -7.19
CA ILE A 52 1.05 -10.11 -7.66
C ILE A 52 -0.09 -10.92 -7.09
N ASP A 53 -0.99 -11.41 -7.94
CA ASP A 53 -2.19 -12.15 -7.49
C ASP A 53 -2.06 -13.66 -7.68
N GLU A 54 -1.32 -14.10 -8.69
CA GLU A 54 -1.25 -15.50 -9.06
C GLU A 54 0.10 -16.11 -8.68
N SER A 55 0.05 -17.31 -8.11
CA SER A 55 1.23 -18.11 -7.76
C SER A 55 1.93 -18.72 -8.99
N SER A 56 1.47 -18.43 -10.21
CA SER A 56 2.11 -18.94 -11.41
C SER A 56 3.48 -18.27 -11.58
N GLN A 57 4.47 -19.05 -12.00
CA GLN A 57 5.84 -18.59 -12.20
C GLN A 57 5.96 -17.52 -13.32
N HIS A 58 4.87 -17.21 -14.02
CA HIS A 58 4.80 -16.30 -15.17
C HIS A 58 3.81 -15.15 -14.97
N SER A 59 3.31 -14.98 -13.74
CA SER A 59 2.42 -13.87 -13.43
C SER A 59 3.25 -12.59 -13.38
N GLU A 60 3.10 -11.72 -14.38
CA GLU A 60 3.74 -10.41 -14.35
C GLU A 60 3.12 -9.55 -13.23
N PRO A 61 3.93 -8.86 -12.41
CA PRO A 61 3.42 -7.89 -11.45
C PRO A 61 2.60 -6.81 -12.15
N LYS A 62 1.39 -6.56 -11.68
CA LYS A 62 0.48 -5.55 -12.26
C LYS A 62 0.63 -4.23 -11.53
N GLU A 63 0.74 -3.13 -12.28
CA GLU A 63 0.76 -1.81 -11.67
C GLU A 63 -0.56 -1.48 -10.97
N VAL A 64 -0.43 -0.92 -9.76
CA VAL A 64 -1.55 -0.44 -8.97
C VAL A 64 -1.75 1.05 -9.27
N ASN A 65 -2.87 1.38 -9.89
CA ASN A 65 -3.23 2.76 -10.17
C ASN A 65 -3.83 3.44 -8.93
N ILE A 66 -3.01 4.18 -8.19
CA ILE A 66 -3.44 4.89 -6.96
C ILE A 66 -4.34 6.07 -7.33
N PRO A 67 -5.59 6.13 -6.83
CA PRO A 67 -6.46 7.28 -7.06
C PRO A 67 -5.79 8.58 -6.63
N ARG A 68 -5.98 9.63 -7.43
CA ARG A 68 -5.41 10.98 -7.22
C ARG A 68 -3.89 11.08 -7.39
N CYS A 69 -3.14 9.99 -7.52
CA CYS A 69 -1.69 10.02 -7.76
C CYS A 69 -1.25 9.38 -9.08
N LYS A 70 -1.98 8.37 -9.56
CA LYS A 70 -1.64 7.49 -10.69
C LYS A 70 -0.41 6.61 -10.42
N SER A 71 -0.09 5.76 -11.38
CA SER A 71 1.16 4.97 -11.41
C SER A 71 2.09 5.51 -12.51
N PRO A 72 3.39 5.74 -12.24
CA PRO A 72 3.99 5.83 -10.91
C PRO A 72 3.54 7.10 -10.16
N CYS A 73 3.61 7.07 -8.83
CA CYS A 73 3.14 8.14 -7.96
C CYS A 73 4.32 9.03 -7.50
N ASP A 74 4.20 10.35 -7.61
CA ASP A 74 5.18 11.28 -7.02
C ASP A 74 5.35 11.02 -5.52
N PHE A 75 6.59 10.98 -5.03
CA PHE A 75 6.86 10.59 -3.64
C PHE A 75 6.26 11.55 -2.60
N GLN A 76 6.27 12.86 -2.86
CA GLN A 76 5.68 13.83 -1.92
C GLN A 76 4.16 13.74 -1.92
N LEU A 77 3.55 13.53 -3.09
CA LEU A 77 2.13 13.29 -3.19
C LEU A 77 1.74 11.98 -2.49
N PHE A 78 2.53 10.91 -2.63
CA PHE A 78 2.33 9.65 -1.93
C PHE A 78 2.32 9.82 -0.40
N LEU A 79 3.31 10.55 0.13
CA LEU A 79 3.39 10.86 1.56
C LEU A 79 2.20 11.68 2.05
N ASN A 80 1.73 12.64 1.25
CA ASN A 80 0.57 13.46 1.60
C ASN A 80 -0.72 12.63 1.66
N ILE A 81 -1.01 11.83 0.62
CA ILE A 81 -2.25 11.03 0.60
C ILE A 81 -2.29 9.92 1.67
N THR A 82 -1.12 9.48 2.15
CA THR A 82 -1.00 8.44 3.19
C THR A 82 -0.72 8.98 4.60
N GLU A 83 -0.55 10.29 4.76
CA GLU A 83 -0.13 10.95 6.01
C GLU A 83 -0.94 10.51 7.24
N LYS A 84 -2.26 10.47 7.08
CA LYS A 84 -3.20 10.07 8.13
C LYS A 84 -2.86 8.71 8.76
N TYR A 85 -2.23 7.81 8.03
CA TYR A 85 -2.01 6.43 8.45
C TYR A 85 -0.63 6.16 9.03
N TYR A 86 0.37 7.00 8.75
CA TYR A 86 1.71 6.87 9.35
C TYR A 86 2.01 7.94 10.40
N SER A 87 1.31 9.08 10.38
CA SER A 87 1.50 10.19 11.33
C SER A 87 0.61 10.04 12.58
N ILE A 88 0.57 8.83 13.14
CA ILE A 88 -0.21 8.51 14.34
C ILE A 88 0.62 8.87 15.58
N THR A 89 0.14 9.83 16.36
CA THR A 89 0.89 10.32 17.55
C THR A 89 0.51 9.59 18.83
N ASP A 90 -0.72 9.09 18.91
CA ASP A 90 -1.22 8.33 20.06
C ASP A 90 -2.17 7.23 19.60
N TYR A 91 -1.58 6.08 19.22
CA TYR A 91 -2.32 4.92 18.75
C TYR A 91 -3.35 4.42 19.76
N LYS A 92 -3.04 4.46 21.07
CA LYS A 92 -3.96 3.99 22.11
C LYS A 92 -5.19 4.87 22.20
N LYS A 93 -4.98 6.19 22.20
CA LYS A 93 -6.08 7.16 22.22
C LYS A 93 -6.92 7.07 20.96
N GLU A 94 -6.30 6.96 19.79
CA GLU A 94 -7.02 6.83 18.51
C GLU A 94 -7.85 5.53 18.44
N CYS A 95 -7.32 4.43 18.98
CA CYS A 95 -8.02 3.16 19.08
C CYS A 95 -8.94 3.05 20.30
N GLN A 96 -9.03 4.08 21.16
CA GLN A 96 -9.80 4.07 22.41
C GLN A 96 -9.49 2.84 23.27
N LEU A 97 -8.22 2.44 23.29
CA LEU A 97 -7.77 1.35 24.16
C LEU A 97 -7.67 1.89 25.58
N ASP A 98 -8.58 1.46 26.45
CA ASP A 98 -8.46 1.74 27.86
C ASP A 98 -7.10 1.23 28.37
N PRO A 99 -6.47 1.91 29.34
CA PRO A 99 -5.36 1.31 30.06
C PRO A 99 -5.90 0.01 30.68
N VAL A 100 -5.35 -1.13 30.27
CA VAL A 100 -5.67 -2.43 30.86
C VAL A 100 -5.51 -2.27 32.39
N ALA A 101 -6.62 -2.39 33.11
CA ALA A 101 -6.66 -2.41 34.57
C ALA A 101 -6.06 -3.72 35.11
#